data_AF-A0A7M3BJA5-F1
#
_entry.id   AF-A0A7M3BJA5-F1
#
_cell.length_a   1.000
_cell.length_b   1.000
_cell.length_c   1.000
_cell.angle_alpha   90.00
_cell.angle_beta   90.00
_cell.angle_gamma   90.00
#
_symmetry.space_group_name_H-M   'P 1'
#
loop_
_entity.id
_entity.type
_entity.pdbx_description
1 polymer ?
#
loop_
_entity_poly.entity_id
_entity_poly.type
_entity_poly.pdbx_seq_one_letter_code
_entity_poly.pdbx_strand_id
1 'polypeptide(L)' 'AEPRLVDLAFEAGYSDQAHLTREVRRLSGFSPATVLRQLGA' A
#
# COMPACT_ATOMS: atom_id res chain seq x y z
N ALA A 1 -15.46 5.21 0.22
CA ALA A 1 -14.50 5.42 1.31
C ALA A 1 -13.15 4.92 0.80
N GLU A 2 -12.07 5.66 1.03
CA GLU A 2 -10.73 5.20 0.61
C GLU A 2 -10.40 3.86 1.32
N PRO A 3 -9.82 2.87 0.60
CA PRO A 3 -9.47 1.59 1.19
C PRO A 3 -8.40 1.79 2.27
N ARG A 4 -8.56 1.14 3.42
CA ARG A 4 -7.55 1.21 4.47
C ARG A 4 -6.38 0.33 4.06
N LEU A 5 -5.17 0.85 4.19
CA LEU A 5 -3.95 0.11 3.84
C LEU A 5 -3.78 -1.21 4.61
N VAL A 6 -4.39 -1.33 5.80
CA VAL A 6 -4.39 -2.60 6.56
C VAL A 6 -5.20 -3.68 5.87
N ASP A 7 -6.33 -3.33 5.25
CA ASP A 7 -7.19 -4.27 4.52
C ASP A 7 -6.49 -4.70 3.23
N LEU A 8 -5.91 -3.75 2.50
CA LEU A 8 -5.11 -4.03 1.30
C LEU A 8 -3.88 -4.90 1.60
N ALA A 9 -3.23 -4.69 2.75
CA ALA A 9 -2.10 -5.53 3.16
C ALA A 9 -2.56 -6.98 3.40
N PHE A 10 -3.66 -7.16 4.13
CA PHE A 10 -4.22 -8.47 4.39
C PHE A 10 -4.67 -9.19 3.11
N GLU A 11 -5.42 -8.50 2.24
CA GLU A 11 -5.90 -9.05 0.96
C GLU A 11 -4.76 -9.45 0.01
N ALA A 12 -3.67 -8.67 0.00
CA ALA A 12 -2.48 -8.97 -0.80
C ALA A 12 -1.53 -9.99 -0.15
N GLY A 13 -1.85 -10.51 1.04
CA GLY A 13 -1.05 -11.53 1.74
C GLY A 13 0.18 -10.99 2.48
N TYR A 14 0.26 -9.68 2.71
CA TYR A 14 1.29 -9.12 3.58
C TYR A 14 1.00 -9.41 5.05
N SER A 15 2.08 -9.60 5.81
CA SER A 15 2.04 -9.89 7.26
C SER A 15 1.34 -8.79 8.06
N ASP A 16 1.58 -7.54 7.66
CA ASP A 16 1.03 -6.33 8.26
C ASP A 16 1.13 -5.15 7.28
N GLN A 17 0.51 -4.03 7.63
CA GLN A 17 0.54 -2.79 6.83
C GLN A 17 1.97 -2.23 6.66
N ALA A 18 2.85 -2.41 7.64
CA ALA A 18 4.21 -1.88 7.60
C ALA A 18 5.07 -2.66 6.58
N HIS A 19 4.84 -3.96 6.43
CA HIS A 19 5.43 -4.81 5.40
C HIS A 19 5.06 -4.29 4.01
N LEU A 20 3.75 -4.15 3.72
CA LEU A 20 3.26 -3.55 2.47
C LEU A 20 3.94 -2.19 2.21
N THR A 21 4.00 -1.33 3.23
CA THR A 21 4.59 0.01 3.10
C THR A 21 6.08 -0.03 2.74
N ARG A 22 6.86 -0.94 3.34
CA ARG A 22 8.28 -1.12 3.02
C ARG A 22 8.48 -1.63 1.60
N GLU A 23 7.65 -2.58 1.17
CA GLU A 23 7.70 -3.15 -0.17
C GLU A 23 7.40 -2.10 -1.23
N VAL A 24 6.28 -1.39 -1.08
CA VAL A 24 5.87 -0.34 -2.03
C VAL A 24 6.94 0.74 -2.13
N ARG A 25 7.50 1.20 -0.99
CA ARG A 25 8.60 2.18 -1.00
C ARG A 25 9.84 1.67 -1.71
N ARG A 26 10.20 0.41 -1.50
CA ARG A 26 11.37 -0.23 -2.14
C ARG A 26 11.19 -0.36 -3.65
N LEU A 27 9.98 -0.70 -4.11
CA LEU A 27 9.71 -0.94 -5.54
C LEU A 27 9.42 0.33 -6.33
N SER A 28 8.69 1.28 -5.76
CA SER A 28 8.24 2.49 -6.47
C SER A 28 8.95 3.78 -6.03
N GLY A 29 9.64 3.79 -4.88
CA GLY A 29 10.17 5.01 -4.27
C GLY A 29 9.13 5.85 -3.53
N PHE A 30 7.84 5.48 -3.56
CA PHE A 30 6.74 6.26 -3.01
C PHE A 30 6.01 5.55 -1.87
N SER A 31 5.21 6.31 -1.11
CA SER A 31 4.29 5.71 -0.14
C SER A 31 3.09 5.06 -0.84
N PRO A 32 2.42 4.06 -0.23
CA PRO A 32 1.19 3.47 -0.78
C PRO A 32 0.12 4.52 -1.11
N ALA A 33 -0.10 5.52 -0.24
CA ALA A 33 -1.07 6.58 -0.48
C ALA A 33 -0.73 7.46 -1.71
N THR A 34 0.55 7.68 -1.98
CA THR A 34 0.98 8.40 -3.20
C THR A 34 0.69 7.57 -4.45
N VAL A 35 0.98 6.26 -4.41
CA VAL A 35 0.71 5.35 -5.54
C VAL A 35 -0.78 5.27 -5.83
N LEU A 36 -1.63 5.10 -4.80
CA LEU A 36 -3.09 5.05 -4.96
C LEU A 36 -3.63 6.33 -5.63
N ARG A 37 -3.19 7.50 -5.16
CA ARG A 37 -3.55 8.78 -5.80
C ARG A 37 -3.13 8.87 -7.26
N GLN A 38 -1.96 8.34 -7.63
CA GLN A 38 -1.48 8.34 -9.02
C GLN A 38 -2.31 7.39 -9.91
N LEU A 39 -2.81 6.30 -9.34
CA LEU A 39 -3.66 5.33 -10.03
C LEU A 39 -5.13 5.79 -10.14
N GLY A 40 -5.50 6.90 -9.51
CA GLY A 40 -6.90 7.35 -9.44
C GLY A 40 -7.80 6.45 -8.61
N ALA A 41 -7.19 5.69 -7.68
CA ALA A 41 -7.86 4.76 -6.76
C ALA A 41 -8.22 5.44 -5.44
#